data_AF-A0A8I1V6N4-F1
#
_entry.id   AF-A0A8I1V6N4-F1
#
_cell.length_a   1.000
_cell.length_b   1.000
_cell.length_c   1.000
_cell.angle_alpha   90.00
_cell.angle_beta   90.00
_cell.angle_gamma   90.00
#
_symmetry.space_group_name_H-M   'P 1'
#
loop_
_entity.id
_entity.type
_entity.pdbx_description
1 polymer ?
#
loop_
_entity_poly.entity_id
_entity_poly.type
_entity_poly.pdbx_seq_one_letter_code
_entity_poly.pdbx_strand_id
1 'polypeptide(L)' 'MFGRIVEVRREGALWQAYRVGADGRRTPAGFVIPDFVEEHELVQFLEDLFHESASPHNGDVHRID' A
#
# COMPACT_ATOMS: atom_id res chain seq x y z
N MET A 1 -1.98 -10.35 14.66
CA MET A 1 -1.64 -9.09 13.99
C MET A 1 -2.90 -8.61 13.28
N PHE A 2 -3.46 -7.48 13.69
CA PHE A 2 -4.60 -6.87 12.98
C PHE A 2 -4.02 -5.86 11.99
N GLY A 3 -4.42 -5.94 10.72
CA GLY A 3 -3.86 -5.14 9.63
C GLY A 3 -3.86 -5.90 8.30
N ARG A 4 -3.72 -5.19 7.18
CA ARG A 4 -3.55 -5.79 5.85
C ARG A 4 -2.13 -5.52 5.36
N ILE A 5 -1.41 -6.57 4.95
CA ILE A 5 -0.10 -6.40 4.33
C ILE A 5 -0.29 -6.09 2.85
N VAL A 6 0.32 -4.99 2.40
CA VAL A 6 0.41 -4.63 0.99
C VAL A 6 1.88 -4.62 0.58
N GLU A 7 2.17 -5.29 -0.51
CA GLU A 7 3.46 -5.25 -1.17
C GLU A 7 3.37 -4.29 -2.36
N VAL A 8 4.23 -3.29 -2.38
CA VAL A 8 4.34 -2.33 -3.48
C VAL A 8 5.68 -2.51 -4.18
N ARG A 9 5.65 -2.54 -5.51
CA ARG A 9 6.83 -2.74 -6.34
C ARG A 9 6.82 -1.81 -7.54
N ARG A 10 7.99 -1.34 -7.95
CA ARG A 10 8.15 -0.62 -9.20
C ARG A 10 8.35 -1.63 -10.34
N GLU A 11 7.46 -1.61 -11.32
CA GLU A 11 7.59 -2.38 -12.57
C GLU A 11 7.70 -1.39 -13.74
N GLY A 12 8.94 -1.12 -14.16
CA GLY A 12 9.24 -0.07 -15.13
C GLY A 12 8.89 1.32 -14.58
N ALA A 13 8.04 2.06 -15.28
CA ALA A 13 7.59 3.38 -14.86
C ALA A 13 6.41 3.32 -13.85
N LEU A 14 5.76 2.17 -13.68
CA LEU A 14 4.51 2.07 -12.93
C LEU A 14 4.71 1.38 -11.58
N TRP A 15 3.84 1.70 -10.64
CA TRP A 15 3.74 1.03 -9.35
C TRP A 15 2.69 -0.08 -9.40
N GLN A 16 3.07 -1.24 -8.89
CA GLN A 16 2.20 -2.40 -8.73
C GLN A 16 1.97 -2.66 -7.24
N ALA A 17 0.71 -2.76 -6.84
CA ALA A 17 0.32 -2.98 -5.45
C ALA A 17 -0.45 -4.29 -5.30
N TYR A 18 0.00 -5.14 -4.38
CA TYR A 18 -0.59 -6.45 -4.10
C TYR A 18 -0.91 -6.60 -2.61
N ARG A 19 -2.10 -7.09 -2.27
CA ARG A 19 -2.37 -7.64 -0.93
C ARG A 19 -1.70 -8.99 -0.80
N VAL A 20 -1.04 -9.20 0.34
CA VAL A 20 -0.41 -10.47 0.69
C VAL A 20 -1.32 -11.19 1.69
N GLY A 21 -1.88 -12.33 1.26
CA GLY A 21 -2.67 -13.21 2.11
C GLY A 21 -1.82 -13.96 3.13
N ALA A 22 -2.45 -14.52 4.17
CA ALA A 22 -1.75 -15.32 5.18
C ALA A 22 -1.06 -16.58 4.60
N ASP A 23 -1.49 -17.03 3.43
CA ASP A 23 -0.91 -18.12 2.66
C ASP A 23 0.23 -17.66 1.71
N GLY A 24 0.62 -16.39 1.79
CA GLY A 24 1.67 -15.78 0.95
C GLY A 24 1.21 -15.46 -0.48
N ARG A 25 -0.05 -15.71 -0.83
CA ARG A 25 -0.57 -15.37 -2.17
C ARG A 25 -0.71 -13.87 -2.34
N ARG A 26 -0.36 -13.40 -3.53
CA ARG A 26 -0.54 -12.02 -3.97
C ARG A 26 -1.85 -11.88 -4.73
N THR A 27 -2.61 -10.85 -4.39
CA THR A 27 -3.80 -10.42 -5.14
C THR A 27 -3.75 -8.92 -5.37
N PRO A 28 -4.28 -8.36 -6.47
CA PRO A 28 -4.26 -6.92 -6.70
C PRO A 28 -4.84 -6.15 -5.51
N ALA A 29 -4.17 -5.08 -5.08
CA ALA A 29 -4.54 -4.39 -3.85
C ALA A 29 -5.84 -3.57 -3.94
N GLY A 30 -6.35 -3.34 -5.16
CA GLY A 30 -7.62 -2.66 -5.42
C GLY A 30 -7.52 -1.12 -5.42
N PHE A 31 -6.31 -0.58 -5.47
CA PHE A 31 -6.03 0.84 -5.67
C PHE A 31 -4.85 0.99 -6.63
N VAL A 32 -4.64 2.21 -7.13
CA VAL A 32 -3.56 2.56 -8.05
C VAL A 32 -2.69 3.62 -7.39
N ILE A 33 -1.37 3.48 -7.53
CA ILE A 33 -0.41 4.51 -7.14
C ILE A 33 0.03 5.23 -8.42
N PRO A 34 -0.13 6.56 -8.51
CA PRO A 34 0.31 7.32 -9.68
C PRO A 34 1.81 7.17 -9.96
N ASP A 35 2.21 7.18 -11.23
CA ASP A 35 3.61 6.97 -11.64
C ASP A 35 4.57 8.07 -11.17
N PHE A 36 4.04 9.29 -10.95
CA PHE A 36 4.81 10.42 -10.47
C PHE A 36 5.14 10.35 -8.97
N VAL A 37 4.52 9.44 -8.20
CA VAL A 37 4.85 9.25 -6.78
C VAL A 37 6.25 8.64 -6.68
N GLU A 38 7.14 9.32 -5.97
CA GLU A 38 8.49 8.84 -5.72
C GLU A 38 8.51 7.81 -4.57
N GLU A 39 9.55 6.97 -4.50
CA GLU A 39 9.64 5.91 -3.48
C GLU A 39 9.59 6.46 -2.05
N HIS A 40 10.17 7.63 -1.82
CA HIS A 40 10.18 8.28 -0.51
C HIS A 40 8.84 8.90 -0.12
N GLU A 41 7.97 9.19 -1.10
CA GLU A 41 6.62 9.71 -0.89
C GLU A 41 5.59 8.58 -0.71
N LEU A 42 5.97 7.35 -1.06
CA LEU A 42 5.06 6.20 -1.10
C LEU A 42 4.41 5.92 0.26
N VAL A 43 5.14 6.07 1.36
CA VAL A 43 4.59 5.88 2.71
C VAL A 43 3.50 6.91 2.98
N GLN A 44 3.80 8.20 2.80
CA GLN A 44 2.84 9.29 3.01
C GLN A 44 1.61 9.13 2.12
N PHE A 45 1.80 8.80 0.84
CA PHE A 45 0.70 8.56 -0.08
C PHE A 45 -0.24 7.44 0.41
N LEU A 46 0.33 6.33 0.89
CA LEU A 46 -0.46 5.22 1.41
C LEU A 46 -1.15 5.57 2.73
N GLU A 47 -0.50 6.32 3.62
CA GLU A 47 -1.11 6.84 4.85
C GLU A 47 -2.33 7.72 4.53
N ASP A 48 -2.20 8.66 3.60
CA ASP A 48 -3.29 9.54 3.19
C ASP A 48 -4.44 8.73 2.57
N LEU A 49 -4.13 7.84 1.62
CA LEU A 49 -5.10 6.99 0.95
C LEU A 49 -5.90 6.10 1.94
N PHE A 50 -5.22 5.53 2.92
CA PHE A 50 -5.86 4.66 3.90
C PHE A 50 -6.53 5.44 5.04
N HIS A 51 -6.08 6.65 5.38
CA HIS A 51 -6.82 7.53 6.29
C HIS A 51 -8.10 8.08 5.67
N GLU A 52 -8.10 8.46 4.39
CA GLU A 52 -9.33 8.93 3.71
C GLU A 52 -10.39 7.82 3.59
N SER A 53 -9.96 6.57 3.47
CA SER A 53 -10.86 5.40 3.33
C SER A 53 -11.20 4.69 4.63
N ALA A 54 -10.53 5.01 5.74
CA ALA A 54 -10.76 4.41 7.05
C ALA A 54 -11.59 5.34 7.96
N SER A 55 -12.44 4.76 8.79
CA SER A 55 -12.93 5.47 9.98
C SER A 55 -11.73 5.94 10.83
N PRO A 56 -11.81 7.09 11.53
CA PRO A 56 -10.66 7.86 12.08
C PRO A 56 -9.76 7.17 13.13
N HIS A 57 -9.83 5.86 13.29
CA HIS A 57 -9.10 5.09 14.32
C HIS A 57 -8.20 3.97 13.78
N ASN A 58 -8.11 3.70 12.46
CA ASN A 58 -7.34 2.57 11.91
C ASN A 58 -6.69 2.87 10.54
N GLY A 59 -5.80 3.86 10.46
CA GLY A 59 -5.16 4.29 9.20
C GLY A 59 -3.62 4.25 9.16
N ASP A 60 -2.97 3.73 10.21
CA ASP A 60 -1.50 3.79 10.31
C ASP A 60 -0.81 2.84 9.32
N VAL A 61 0.17 3.34 8.56
CA VAL A 61 0.92 2.58 7.55
C VAL A 61 2.39 2.59 7.91
N HIS A 62 2.96 1.40 8.06
CA HIS A 62 4.39 1.25 8.31
C HIS A 62 5.05 0.40 7.23
N ARG A 63 6.23 0.81 6.79
CA ARG A 63 7.10 -0.03 5.96
C ARG A 63 7.61 -1.20 6.80
N ILE A 64 7.49 -2.41 6.27
CA ILE A 64 8.07 -3.63 6.84
C ILE A 64 9.43 -3.83 6.16
N ASP A 65 10.49 -3.98 6.95
CA ASP A 65 11.85 -4.31 6.49
C ASP A 65 12.01 -5.83 6.29
#